data_AF-A0A950SKR7-F1
#
_entry.id   AF-A0A950SKR7-F1
#
_cell.length_a   1.000
_cell.length_b   1.000
_cell.length_c   1.000
_cell.angle_alpha   90.00
_cell.angle_beta   90.00
_cell.angle_gamma   90.00
#
_symmetry.space_group_name_H-M   'P 1'
#
loop_
_entity.id
_entity.type
_entity.pdbx_description
1 polymer ?
#
loop_
_entity_poly.entity_id
_entity_poly.type
_entity_poly.pdbx_seq_one_letter_code
_entity_poly.pdbx_strand_id
1 'polypeptide(L)'
;MTAVALTRAVALTRAVALTGAVALTSAVALTGAVAATGGVAIGARGERPRALACPHFGRPGLAPDRRPHALRVFAIQLAQDPAAIVDAAAHRRVIHCALRREVLPYLAAGRPNVVVFDEDVGLEALAAGPRGAAARALLRRGVRECAGKPFPCATLAVLASLDAGYARPLRYLGARFPGLRRRLGRAFIAATDTFVRVFMTTMAEEARSRGVYIVASNTQAPFTLTRHRAAVAALSDLAAPGATAV
;
A
#
# COMPACT_ATOMS: atom_id res chain seq x y z
N MET A 1 22.27 -4.78 -42.81
CA MET A 1 21.56 -4.36 -41.59
C MET A 1 21.59 -5.54 -40.64
N THR A 2 22.56 -5.52 -39.74
CA THR A 2 23.04 -6.66 -38.94
C THR A 2 22.61 -6.55 -37.48
N ALA A 3 22.43 -7.70 -36.87
CA ALA A 3 21.88 -7.93 -35.54
C ALA A 3 22.94 -7.85 -34.41
N VAL A 4 22.44 -7.45 -33.22
CA VAL A 4 22.75 -7.89 -31.83
C VAL A 4 24.21 -7.98 -31.36
N ALA A 5 24.51 -7.28 -30.26
CA ALA A 5 24.95 -7.82 -28.94
C ALA A 5 25.72 -6.75 -28.15
N LEU A 6 25.36 -6.52 -26.88
CA LEU A 6 26.28 -5.91 -25.92
C LEU A 6 26.41 -6.84 -24.71
N THR A 7 27.61 -7.42 -24.66
CA THR A 7 28.13 -8.44 -23.76
C THR A 7 28.43 -7.85 -22.38
N ARG A 8 28.07 -8.59 -21.32
CA ARG A 8 28.58 -8.41 -19.95
C ARG A 8 29.83 -9.26 -19.76
N ALA A 9 30.86 -8.68 -19.13
CA ALA A 9 31.89 -9.33 -18.29
C ALA A 9 32.85 -8.25 -17.73
N VAL A 10 33.52 -8.31 -16.57
CA VAL A 10 33.62 -9.20 -15.41
C VAL A 10 34.46 -8.46 -14.32
N ALA A 11 34.14 -8.73 -13.05
CA ALA A 11 34.91 -8.74 -11.78
C ALA A 11 35.98 -7.69 -11.38
N LEU A 12 35.94 -7.30 -10.10
CA LEU A 12 37.04 -7.60 -9.16
C LEU A 12 36.59 -7.67 -7.69
N THR A 13 37.40 -8.39 -6.93
CA THR A 13 37.29 -9.09 -5.65
C THR A 13 37.36 -8.25 -4.37
N ARG A 14 36.78 -8.76 -3.26
CA ARG A 14 37.55 -9.32 -2.12
C ARG A 14 36.64 -9.87 -1.02
N ALA A 15 36.86 -11.15 -0.71
CA ALA A 15 36.42 -11.81 0.51
C ALA A 15 37.37 -11.41 1.66
N VAL A 16 36.83 -11.26 2.86
CA VAL A 16 37.60 -11.23 4.11
C VAL A 16 37.06 -12.36 4.97
N ALA A 17 37.91 -13.37 5.18
CA ALA A 17 37.73 -14.40 6.19
C ALA A 17 38.24 -13.85 7.53
N LEU A 18 37.45 -13.97 8.60
CA LEU A 18 37.94 -13.82 9.95
C LEU A 18 37.96 -15.20 10.62
N THR A 19 39.14 -15.79 10.64
CA THR A 19 39.55 -16.87 11.55
C THR A 19 39.80 -16.28 12.94
N GLY A 20 39.21 -16.86 13.97
CA GLY A 20 39.58 -16.53 15.35
C GLY A 20 38.60 -17.06 16.39
N ALA A 21 38.85 -18.27 16.87
CA ALA A 21 38.27 -18.78 18.10
C ALA A 21 38.91 -18.07 19.30
N VAL A 22 38.11 -17.53 20.22
CA VAL A 22 38.55 -17.15 21.56
C VAL A 22 37.48 -17.60 22.57
N ALA A 23 37.97 -18.16 23.67
CA ALA A 23 37.34 -19.10 24.57
C ALA A 23 36.16 -18.55 25.40
N LEU A 24 35.25 -19.47 25.74
CA LEU A 24 34.33 -19.36 26.86
C LEU A 24 35.12 -19.25 28.17
N THR A 25 34.79 -18.23 28.98
CA THR A 25 35.11 -18.20 30.41
C THR A 25 33.87 -17.83 31.21
N SER A 26 33.79 -18.48 32.36
CA SER A 26 32.64 -18.78 33.20
C SER A 26 32.04 -17.60 33.99
N ALA A 27 30.74 -17.75 34.26
CA ALA A 27 30.01 -17.53 35.53
C ALA A 27 30.05 -16.16 36.23
N VAL A 28 28.87 -15.57 36.46
CA VAL A 28 28.44 -15.04 37.77
C VAL A 28 26.92 -15.18 37.89
N ALA A 29 26.49 -15.81 38.99
CA ALA A 29 25.10 -15.88 39.44
C ALA A 29 24.68 -14.56 40.10
N LEU A 30 23.48 -14.06 39.80
CA LEU A 30 22.77 -13.14 40.69
C LEU A 30 21.35 -13.65 40.94
N THR A 31 21.18 -14.16 42.16
CA THR A 31 19.95 -14.47 42.86
C THR A 31 19.12 -13.21 43.14
N GLY A 32 17.81 -13.33 42.91
CA GLY A 32 16.77 -12.80 43.82
C GLY A 32 16.37 -11.33 43.69
N ALA A 33 15.12 -11.10 43.25
CA ALA A 33 14.04 -10.63 44.14
C ALA A 33 12.76 -10.38 43.32
N VAL A 34 11.75 -11.20 43.56
CA VAL A 34 10.37 -10.92 43.18
C VAL A 34 9.82 -9.95 44.22
N ALA A 35 9.45 -8.74 43.79
CA ALA A 35 8.65 -7.83 44.59
C ALA A 35 7.43 -7.42 43.74
N ALA A 36 6.34 -8.16 43.93
CA ALA A 36 5.02 -7.78 43.49
C ALA A 36 4.48 -6.72 44.46
N THR A 37 4.51 -5.45 44.06
CA THR A 37 3.70 -4.41 44.71
C THR A 37 2.49 -4.16 43.84
N GLY A 38 1.38 -4.80 44.23
CA GLY A 38 0.05 -4.53 43.70
C GLY A 38 -0.36 -3.11 44.07
N GLY A 39 -0.41 -2.23 43.08
CA GLY A 39 -1.08 -0.94 43.15
C GLY A 39 -2.34 -0.99 42.31
N VAL A 40 -3.49 -1.27 42.93
CA VAL A 40 -4.80 -1.16 42.29
C VAL A 40 -5.14 0.33 42.18
N ALA A 41 -5.04 0.88 40.97
CA ALA A 41 -5.59 2.20 40.65
C ALA A 41 -6.92 2.02 39.90
N ILE A 42 -8.02 2.00 40.65
CA ILE A 42 -9.36 2.19 40.10
C ILE A 42 -9.48 3.67 39.73
N GLY A 43 -9.17 3.97 38.48
CA GLY A 43 -9.40 5.27 37.86
C GLY A 43 -10.39 5.12 36.72
N ALA A 44 -11.68 4.96 37.05
CA ALA A 44 -12.75 5.06 36.07
C ALA A 44 -12.89 6.52 35.60
N ARG A 45 -12.16 6.88 34.55
CA ARG A 45 -12.53 7.94 33.61
C ARG A 45 -12.35 7.36 32.23
N GLY A 46 -13.44 7.30 31.47
CA GLY A 46 -13.51 6.67 30.16
C GLY A 46 -12.32 7.04 29.29
N GLU A 47 -11.39 6.10 29.16
CA GLU A 47 -10.29 6.20 28.23
C GLU A 47 -10.93 6.10 26.84
N ARG A 48 -11.04 7.23 26.14
CA ARG A 48 -11.18 7.20 24.68
C ARG A 48 -10.10 6.24 24.21
N PRO A 49 -10.42 5.19 23.42
CA PRO A 49 -9.40 4.23 22.99
C PRO A 49 -8.23 5.03 22.45
N ARG A 50 -7.03 4.84 23.03
CA ARG A 50 -5.81 5.48 22.55
C ARG A 50 -5.81 5.31 21.05
N ALA A 51 -5.96 6.41 20.32
CA ALA A 51 -5.92 6.38 18.87
C ALA A 51 -4.66 5.60 18.51
N LEU A 52 -4.83 4.43 17.87
CA LEU A 52 -3.73 3.57 17.46
C LEU A 52 -2.65 4.47 16.87
N ALA A 53 -1.51 4.54 17.55
CA ALA A 53 -0.48 5.51 17.20
C ALA A 53 -0.08 5.26 15.75
N CYS A 54 -0.09 6.31 14.93
CA CYS A 54 0.32 6.17 13.54
C CYS A 54 1.75 5.64 13.49
N PRO A 55 2.00 4.50 12.81
CA PRO A 55 3.34 3.94 12.73
C PRO A 55 4.25 4.94 11.98
N HIS A 56 5.55 4.85 12.27
CA HIS A 56 6.55 5.58 11.53
C HIS A 56 6.83 4.82 10.23
N PHE A 57 6.75 5.50 9.07
CA PHE A 57 6.97 4.87 7.75
C PHE A 57 8.39 5.11 7.23
N GLY A 58 9.13 5.98 7.91
CA GLY A 58 10.49 6.36 7.59
C GLY A 58 10.50 7.84 7.26
N ARG A 59 11.66 8.50 7.32
CA ARG A 59 11.70 9.93 6.99
C ARG A 59 11.44 10.11 5.49
N PRO A 60 10.54 11.01 5.07
CA PRO A 60 10.37 11.28 3.66
C PRO A 60 11.61 12.00 3.14
N GLY A 61 11.87 11.85 1.84
CA GLY A 61 12.79 12.72 1.15
C GLY A 61 12.22 14.14 1.13
N LEU A 62 12.89 15.09 1.78
CA LEU A 62 12.51 16.50 1.76
C LEU A 62 13.47 17.27 0.85
N ALA A 63 12.92 18.04 -0.10
CA ALA A 63 13.67 19.02 -0.88
C ALA A 63 13.32 20.45 -0.40
N PRO A 64 14.06 21.03 0.56
CA PRO A 64 13.77 22.36 1.07
C PRO A 64 14.54 23.42 0.28
N ASP A 65 13.85 24.13 -0.62
CA ASP A 65 14.36 25.40 -1.14
C ASP A 65 14.12 26.50 -0.09
N ARG A 66 15.10 27.36 0.17
CA ARG A 66 15.03 28.44 1.16
C ARG A 66 14.42 29.73 0.61
N ARG A 67 14.27 29.86 -0.72
CA ARG A 67 13.68 31.05 -1.35
C ARG A 67 12.23 31.25 -0.90
N PRO A 68 11.79 32.51 -0.72
CA PRO A 68 10.37 32.81 -0.51
C PRO A 68 9.51 32.17 -1.60
N HIS A 69 8.35 31.63 -1.22
CA HIS A 69 7.38 30.96 -2.11
C HIS A 69 7.87 29.71 -2.85
N ALA A 70 9.09 29.23 -2.60
CA ALA A 70 9.57 28.04 -3.28
C ALA A 70 8.78 26.79 -2.89
N LEU A 71 8.61 25.89 -3.85
CA LEU A 71 7.95 24.60 -3.68
C LEU A 71 8.64 23.76 -2.60
N ARG A 72 7.85 23.04 -1.80
CA ARG A 72 8.35 22.02 -0.88
C ARG A 72 7.86 20.67 -1.37
N VAL A 73 8.78 19.75 -1.61
CA VAL A 73 8.47 18.40 -2.08
C VAL A 73 8.81 17.39 -0.99
N PHE A 74 7.85 16.52 -0.69
CA PHE A 74 7.97 15.38 0.20
C PHE A 74 7.83 14.10 -0.62
N ALA A 75 8.87 13.28 -0.70
CA ALA A 75 8.82 11.98 -1.35
C ALA A 75 8.63 10.89 -0.27
N ILE A 76 7.53 10.15 -0.36
CA ILE A 76 7.21 9.03 0.52
C ILE A 76 7.30 7.75 -0.29
N GLN A 77 8.11 6.81 0.17
CA GLN A 77 8.10 5.43 -0.33
C GLN A 77 7.25 4.61 0.64
N LEU A 78 5.97 4.42 0.31
CA LEU A 78 5.05 3.69 1.17
C LEU A 78 5.30 2.19 1.02
N ALA A 79 5.53 1.49 2.13
CA ALA A 79 5.54 0.03 2.11
C ALA A 79 4.10 -0.47 1.90
N GLN A 80 3.77 -0.89 0.69
CA GLN A 80 2.45 -1.39 0.34
C GLN A 80 2.16 -2.73 1.05
N ASP A 81 0.99 -2.83 1.66
CA ASP A 81 0.51 -4.07 2.29
C ASP A 81 -0.95 -4.34 1.91
N PRO A 82 -1.21 -4.85 0.69
CA PRO A 82 -2.56 -5.18 0.24
C PRO A 82 -3.29 -6.18 1.15
N ALA A 83 -2.57 -6.95 1.97
CA ALA A 83 -3.19 -7.89 2.91
C ALA A 83 -3.87 -7.17 4.09
N ALA A 84 -3.36 -5.99 4.46
CA ALA A 84 -3.90 -5.13 5.52
C ALA A 84 -5.05 -4.22 5.04
N ILE A 85 -5.19 -4.01 3.73
CA ILE A 85 -6.24 -3.17 3.15
C ILE A 85 -7.57 -3.94 3.09
N VAL A 86 -8.22 -4.09 4.25
CA VAL A 86 -9.49 -4.81 4.37
C VAL A 86 -10.69 -4.05 3.80
N ASP A 87 -10.66 -2.72 3.88
CA ASP A 87 -11.70 -1.80 3.43
C ASP A 87 -11.10 -0.40 3.12
N ALA A 88 -11.95 0.56 2.72
CA ALA A 88 -11.47 1.91 2.40
C ALA A 88 -10.97 2.66 3.64
N ALA A 89 -11.55 2.39 4.82
CA ALA A 89 -11.11 3.01 6.07
C ALA A 89 -9.69 2.57 6.43
N ALA A 90 -9.32 1.31 6.14
CA ALA A 90 -7.97 0.81 6.30
C ALA A 90 -6.97 1.54 5.41
N HIS A 91 -7.26 1.67 4.10
CA HIS A 91 -6.41 2.43 3.18
C HIS A 91 -6.29 3.89 3.60
N ARG A 92 -7.41 4.56 3.91
CA ARG A 92 -7.40 5.94 4.40
C ARG A 92 -6.54 6.12 5.63
N ARG A 93 -6.60 5.18 6.58
CA ARG A 93 -5.83 5.25 7.82
C ARG A 93 -4.32 5.13 7.56
N VAL A 94 -3.90 4.29 6.60
CA VAL A 94 -2.49 4.19 6.17
C VAL A 94 -2.02 5.54 5.61
N ILE A 95 -2.74 6.10 4.64
CA ILE A 95 -2.38 7.40 4.02
C ILE A 95 -2.41 8.54 5.04
N HIS A 96 -3.46 8.58 5.87
CA HIS A 96 -3.59 9.55 6.95
C HIS A 96 -2.37 9.53 7.87
N CYS A 97 -1.94 8.32 8.27
CA CYS A 97 -0.81 8.16 9.15
C CYS A 97 0.52 8.52 8.49
N ALA A 98 0.72 8.16 7.22
CA ALA A 98 1.91 8.57 6.46
C ALA A 98 2.02 10.11 6.43
N LEU A 99 0.95 10.82 6.04
CA LEU A 99 0.96 12.29 6.01
C LEU A 99 1.16 12.90 7.40
N ARG A 100 0.44 12.38 8.40
CA ARG A 100 0.49 12.92 9.77
C ARG A 100 1.87 12.82 10.38
N ARG A 101 2.59 11.72 10.14
CA ARG A 101 3.91 11.48 10.72
C ARG A 101 5.01 12.13 9.91
N GLU A 102 4.93 12.00 8.59
CA GLU A 102 6.06 12.29 7.71
C GLU A 102 5.97 13.68 7.07
N VAL A 103 4.77 14.25 6.90
CA VAL A 103 4.60 15.52 6.17
C VAL A 103 4.22 16.67 7.09
N LEU A 104 3.16 16.49 7.90
CA LEU A 104 2.57 17.58 8.69
C LEU A 104 3.57 18.34 9.58
N PRO A 105 4.53 17.69 10.26
CA PRO A 105 5.50 18.40 11.10
C PRO A 105 6.42 19.38 10.34
N TYR A 106 6.47 19.29 9.02
CA TYR A 106 7.43 20.00 8.18
C TYR A 106 6.76 20.92 7.15
N LEU A 107 5.44 21.08 7.23
CA LEU A 107 4.72 22.03 6.40
C LEU A 107 5.18 23.46 6.71
N ALA A 108 5.25 24.27 5.66
CA ALA A 108 5.50 25.70 5.80
C ALA A 108 4.27 26.47 5.32
N ALA A 109 3.75 27.35 6.17
CA ALA A 109 2.67 28.26 5.81
C ALA A 109 3.13 29.21 4.68
N GLY A 110 2.21 29.57 3.78
CA GLY A 110 2.49 30.48 2.66
C GLY A 110 3.38 29.89 1.55
N ARG A 111 3.68 28.58 1.60
CA ARG A 111 4.44 27.87 0.58
C ARG A 111 3.63 26.71 0.00
N PRO A 112 3.68 26.46 -1.32
CA PRO A 112 3.10 25.24 -1.89
C PRO A 112 3.83 23.99 -1.34
N ASN A 113 3.06 23.01 -0.87
CA ASN A 113 3.57 21.74 -0.36
C ASN A 113 3.04 20.61 -1.27
N VAL A 114 3.95 19.86 -1.89
CA VAL A 114 3.64 18.69 -2.74
C VAL A 114 4.15 17.43 -2.07
N VAL A 115 3.29 16.44 -1.96
CA VAL A 115 3.63 15.09 -1.49
C VAL A 115 3.59 14.15 -2.68
N VAL A 116 4.64 13.37 -2.87
CA VAL A 116 4.79 12.40 -3.95
C VAL A 116 4.91 11.01 -3.32
N PHE A 117 4.03 10.10 -3.71
CA PHE A 117 4.10 8.69 -3.35
C PHE A 117 4.81 7.86 -4.42
N ASP A 118 5.16 6.63 -4.07
CA ASP A 118 5.70 5.60 -4.96
C ASP A 118 4.77 5.25 -6.14
N GLU A 119 5.38 4.57 -7.12
CA GLU A 119 4.65 4.01 -8.26
C GLU A 119 3.59 3.02 -7.78
N ASP A 120 2.41 3.04 -8.40
CA ASP A 120 1.34 2.08 -8.15
C ASP A 120 0.88 1.99 -6.69
N VAL A 121 1.07 3.05 -5.89
CA VAL A 121 0.60 3.10 -4.50
C VAL A 121 -0.89 2.78 -4.36
N GLY A 122 -1.70 3.06 -5.39
CA GLY A 122 -3.12 2.71 -5.43
C GLY A 122 -3.44 1.23 -5.63
N LEU A 123 -2.48 0.41 -6.04
CA LEU A 123 -2.69 -1.00 -6.37
C LEU A 123 -3.08 -1.82 -5.14
N GLU A 124 -2.67 -1.41 -3.93
CA GLU A 124 -3.08 -2.10 -2.69
C GLU A 124 -4.59 -2.04 -2.45
N ALA A 125 -5.28 -1.03 -2.98
CA ALA A 125 -6.74 -0.90 -2.91
C ALA A 125 -7.48 -1.93 -3.76
N LEU A 126 -6.80 -2.57 -4.72
CA LEU A 126 -7.37 -3.64 -5.56
C LEU A 126 -7.93 -4.78 -4.70
N ALA A 127 -7.26 -5.06 -3.59
CA ALA A 127 -7.63 -6.10 -2.66
C ALA A 127 -8.62 -5.62 -1.60
N ALA A 128 -9.17 -4.40 -1.65
CA ALA A 128 -10.13 -3.93 -0.66
C ALA A 128 -11.48 -4.68 -0.72
N GLY A 129 -12.15 -4.77 0.44
CA GLY A 129 -13.52 -5.27 0.54
C GLY A 129 -13.66 -6.79 0.28
N PRO A 130 -14.89 -7.27 0.04
CA PRO A 130 -15.15 -8.70 -0.18
C PRO A 130 -14.47 -9.27 -1.44
N ARG A 131 -14.35 -8.46 -2.50
CA ARG A 131 -13.75 -8.90 -3.78
C ARG A 131 -12.28 -9.33 -3.61
N GLY A 132 -11.53 -8.64 -2.76
CA GLY A 132 -10.14 -8.99 -2.49
C GLY A 132 -9.93 -10.00 -1.35
N ALA A 133 -10.96 -10.50 -0.68
CA ALA A 133 -10.80 -11.26 0.57
C ALA A 133 -9.93 -12.52 0.41
N ALA A 134 -10.16 -13.29 -0.67
CA ALA A 134 -9.37 -14.47 -0.98
C ALA A 134 -7.90 -14.11 -1.31
N ALA A 135 -7.70 -13.02 -2.07
CA ALA A 135 -6.37 -12.51 -2.40
C ALA A 135 -5.59 -12.11 -1.15
N ARG A 136 -6.23 -11.37 -0.22
CA ARG A 136 -5.62 -10.98 1.06
C ARG A 136 -5.24 -12.21 1.89
N ALA A 137 -6.05 -13.26 1.91
CA ALA A 137 -5.74 -14.49 2.63
C ALA A 137 -4.47 -15.18 2.10
N LEU A 138 -4.24 -15.13 0.78
CA LEU A 138 -3.01 -15.61 0.16
C LEU A 138 -1.82 -14.69 0.47
N LEU A 139 -2.00 -13.37 0.35
CA LEU A 139 -0.96 -12.37 0.62
C LEU A 139 -0.41 -12.47 2.05
N ARG A 140 -1.27 -12.72 3.05
CA ARG A 140 -0.85 -12.94 4.45
C ARG A 140 0.10 -14.11 4.65
N ARG A 141 0.12 -15.08 3.73
CA ARG A 141 1.03 -16.25 3.80
C ARG A 141 2.41 -15.94 3.21
N GLY A 142 2.61 -14.73 2.70
CA GLY A 142 3.78 -14.34 1.93
C GLY A 142 3.66 -14.80 0.48
N VAL A 143 3.89 -13.88 -0.44
CA VAL A 143 3.85 -14.15 -1.89
C VAL A 143 5.23 -13.81 -2.44
N ARG A 144 5.85 -14.78 -3.11
CA ARG A 144 7.13 -14.62 -3.78
C ARG A 144 6.93 -14.53 -5.28
N GLU A 145 7.86 -13.88 -5.97
CA GLU A 145 7.91 -13.85 -7.42
C GLU A 145 7.86 -15.26 -8.04
N CYS A 146 7.38 -15.34 -9.27
CA CYS A 146 7.19 -16.62 -9.97
C CYS A 146 8.48 -17.20 -10.56
N ALA A 147 9.56 -16.42 -10.65
CA ALA A 147 10.82 -16.87 -11.23
C ALA A 147 11.36 -18.10 -10.45
N GLY A 148 11.57 -19.20 -11.17
CA GLY A 148 12.06 -20.45 -10.59
C GLY A 148 11.10 -21.14 -9.62
N LYS A 149 9.77 -20.87 -9.67
CA LYS A 149 8.76 -21.53 -8.84
C LYS A 149 7.88 -22.50 -9.63
N PRO A 150 7.36 -23.58 -8.99
CA PRO A 150 6.36 -24.45 -9.61
C PRO A 150 5.12 -23.68 -10.05
N PHE A 151 4.49 -24.15 -11.12
CA PHE A 151 3.27 -23.57 -11.67
C PHE A 151 2.00 -24.27 -11.12
N PRO A 152 0.96 -23.53 -10.69
CA PRO A 152 0.91 -22.08 -10.59
C PRO A 152 1.68 -21.55 -9.37
N CYS A 153 2.47 -20.49 -9.57
CA CYS A 153 3.17 -19.78 -8.50
C CYS A 153 2.19 -18.97 -7.64
N ALA A 154 2.63 -18.58 -6.43
CA ALA A 154 1.81 -17.83 -5.48
C ALA A 154 1.26 -16.50 -6.04
N THR A 155 2.05 -15.74 -6.82
CA THR A 155 1.57 -14.50 -7.45
C THR A 155 0.42 -14.77 -8.43
N LEU A 156 0.51 -15.84 -9.23
CA LEU A 156 -0.58 -16.20 -10.15
C LEU A 156 -1.82 -16.68 -9.38
N ALA A 157 -1.65 -17.36 -8.25
CA ALA A 157 -2.78 -17.72 -7.39
C ALA A 157 -3.49 -16.47 -6.83
N VAL A 158 -2.73 -15.44 -6.42
CA VAL A 158 -3.29 -14.15 -6.00
C VAL A 158 -4.06 -13.49 -7.15
N LEU A 159 -3.45 -13.37 -8.34
CA LEU A 159 -4.12 -12.78 -9.50
C LEU A 159 -5.39 -13.54 -9.90
N ALA A 160 -5.36 -14.87 -9.86
CA ALA A 160 -6.53 -15.69 -10.13
C ALA A 160 -7.64 -15.49 -9.08
N SER A 161 -7.28 -15.32 -7.80
CA SER A 161 -8.25 -15.04 -6.74
C SER A 161 -8.88 -13.65 -6.88
N LEU A 162 -8.12 -12.65 -7.36
CA LEU A 162 -8.65 -11.33 -7.71
C LEU A 162 -9.62 -11.43 -8.88
N ASP A 163 -9.25 -12.15 -9.95
CA ASP A 163 -10.16 -12.39 -11.07
C ASP A 163 -11.47 -13.05 -10.63
N ALA A 164 -11.43 -14.00 -9.69
CA ALA A 164 -12.63 -14.61 -9.12
C ALA A 164 -13.48 -13.59 -8.35
N GLY A 165 -12.85 -12.75 -7.51
CA GLY A 165 -13.53 -11.68 -6.78
C GLY A 165 -14.17 -10.62 -7.68
N TYR A 166 -13.53 -10.30 -8.81
CA TYR A 166 -14.01 -9.36 -9.82
C TYR A 166 -14.79 -10.04 -10.96
N ALA A 167 -15.29 -11.27 -10.78
CA ALA A 167 -15.94 -12.02 -11.85
C ALA A 167 -17.17 -11.31 -12.45
N ARG A 168 -17.94 -10.57 -11.64
CA ARG A 168 -19.11 -9.80 -12.12
C ARG A 168 -18.71 -8.69 -13.11
N PRO A 169 -17.85 -7.72 -12.74
CA PRO A 169 -17.38 -6.72 -13.69
C PRO A 169 -16.63 -7.33 -14.86
N LEU A 170 -15.84 -8.40 -14.65
CA LEU A 170 -15.15 -9.09 -15.73
C LEU A 170 -16.09 -9.74 -16.75
N ARG A 171 -17.22 -10.30 -16.33
CA ARG A 171 -18.24 -10.81 -17.27
C ARG A 171 -18.85 -9.69 -18.10
N TYR A 172 -19.19 -8.56 -17.47
CA TYR A 172 -19.74 -7.40 -18.15
C TYR A 172 -18.76 -6.82 -19.18
N LEU A 173 -17.52 -6.58 -18.77
CA LEU A 173 -16.47 -6.06 -19.65
C LEU A 173 -16.09 -7.08 -20.73
N GLY A 174 -16.03 -8.37 -20.39
CA GLY A 174 -15.67 -9.45 -21.30
C GLY A 174 -16.73 -9.77 -22.37
N ALA A 175 -17.94 -9.24 -22.26
CA ALA A 175 -18.93 -9.25 -23.35
C ALA A 175 -18.64 -8.16 -24.38
N ARG A 176 -18.10 -7.00 -23.95
CA ARG A 176 -17.77 -5.87 -24.82
C ARG A 176 -16.35 -5.95 -25.38
N PHE A 177 -15.44 -6.57 -24.64
CA PHE A 177 -14.03 -6.70 -24.98
C PHE A 177 -13.59 -8.18 -24.87
N PRO A 178 -13.88 -9.03 -25.86
CA PRO A 178 -13.59 -10.47 -25.78
C PRO A 178 -12.11 -10.79 -25.52
N GLY A 179 -11.20 -9.95 -26.02
CA GLY A 179 -9.75 -10.08 -25.79
C GLY A 179 -9.34 -9.98 -24.31
N LEU A 180 -10.15 -9.35 -23.46
CA LEU A 180 -9.89 -9.22 -22.01
C LEU A 180 -9.83 -10.59 -21.32
N ARG A 181 -10.54 -11.59 -21.84
CA ARG A 181 -10.66 -12.91 -21.20
C ARG A 181 -9.32 -13.63 -21.05
N ARG A 182 -8.36 -13.36 -21.94
CA ARG A 182 -7.04 -14.01 -21.98
C ARG A 182 -5.91 -13.14 -21.41
N ARG A 183 -6.23 -11.94 -20.89
CA ARG A 183 -5.22 -11.03 -20.35
C ARG A 183 -4.93 -11.35 -18.89
N LEU A 184 -3.64 -11.46 -18.57
CA LEU A 184 -3.17 -11.47 -17.19
C LEU A 184 -3.49 -10.11 -16.55
N GLY A 185 -3.87 -10.10 -15.27
CA GLY A 185 -4.16 -8.86 -14.56
C GLY A 185 -5.45 -8.15 -15.00
N ARG A 186 -6.37 -8.85 -15.68
CA ARG A 186 -7.66 -8.28 -16.11
C ARG A 186 -8.49 -7.71 -14.95
N ALA A 187 -8.30 -8.20 -13.73
CA ALA A 187 -8.87 -7.60 -12.52
C ALA A 187 -8.51 -6.10 -12.36
N PHE A 188 -7.37 -5.63 -12.85
CA PHE A 188 -6.95 -4.22 -12.73
C PHE A 188 -7.88 -3.30 -13.53
N ILE A 189 -8.45 -3.80 -14.63
CA ILE A 189 -9.47 -3.08 -15.40
C ILE A 189 -10.83 -3.19 -14.69
N ALA A 190 -11.15 -4.35 -14.14
CA ALA A 190 -12.42 -4.58 -13.46
C ALA A 190 -12.57 -3.82 -12.13
N ALA A 191 -11.45 -3.41 -11.54
CA ALA A 191 -11.37 -2.73 -10.25
C ALA A 191 -11.44 -1.20 -10.33
N THR A 192 -11.68 -0.61 -11.51
CA THR A 192 -11.74 0.85 -11.67
C THR A 192 -12.66 1.54 -10.66
N ASP A 193 -13.87 1.02 -10.41
CA ASP A 193 -14.78 1.63 -9.42
C ASP A 193 -14.20 1.55 -7.99
N THR A 194 -13.58 0.43 -7.62
CA THR A 194 -12.88 0.26 -6.34
C THR A 194 -11.70 1.23 -6.22
N PHE A 195 -10.87 1.39 -7.25
CA PHE A 195 -9.76 2.34 -7.25
C PHE A 195 -10.22 3.79 -7.12
N VAL A 196 -11.29 4.18 -7.82
CA VAL A 196 -11.84 5.53 -7.69
C VAL A 196 -12.34 5.76 -6.27
N ARG A 197 -13.16 4.85 -5.73
CA ARG A 197 -13.80 5.01 -4.42
C ARG A 197 -12.82 4.93 -3.25
N VAL A 198 -11.83 4.05 -3.33
CA VAL A 198 -10.90 3.81 -2.23
C VAL A 198 -9.67 4.68 -2.37
N PHE A 199 -8.93 4.55 -3.47
CA PHE A 199 -7.65 5.23 -3.65
C PHE A 199 -7.82 6.70 -4.01
N MET A 200 -8.54 7.01 -5.10
CA MET A 200 -8.63 8.40 -5.58
C MET A 200 -9.37 9.31 -4.59
N THR A 201 -10.47 8.84 -4.01
CA THR A 201 -11.20 9.59 -2.97
C THR A 201 -10.32 9.83 -1.75
N THR A 202 -9.60 8.81 -1.25
CA THR A 202 -8.69 8.96 -0.11
C THR A 202 -7.63 10.02 -0.39
N MET A 203 -6.92 9.91 -1.52
CA MET A 203 -5.88 10.88 -1.86
C MET A 203 -6.43 12.30 -1.98
N ALA A 204 -7.59 12.47 -2.62
CA ALA A 204 -8.21 13.77 -2.79
C ALA A 204 -8.69 14.37 -1.45
N GLU A 205 -9.27 13.58 -0.56
CA GLU A 205 -9.72 14.04 0.76
C GLU A 205 -8.55 14.39 1.68
N GLU A 206 -7.50 13.57 1.69
CA GLU A 206 -6.31 13.80 2.51
C GLU A 206 -5.52 15.02 2.02
N ALA A 207 -5.48 15.26 0.70
CA ALA A 207 -4.92 16.48 0.09
C ALA A 207 -5.69 17.74 0.52
N ARG A 208 -7.01 17.75 0.30
CA ARG A 208 -7.88 18.91 0.60
C ARG A 208 -7.87 19.26 2.08
N SER A 209 -8.00 18.26 2.95
CA SER A 209 -8.07 18.48 4.41
C SER A 209 -6.79 19.05 5.01
N ARG A 210 -5.65 18.95 4.31
CA ARG A 210 -4.33 19.40 4.81
C ARG A 210 -3.74 20.57 4.03
N GLY A 211 -4.38 21.02 2.95
CA GLY A 211 -3.85 22.07 2.10
C GLY A 211 -2.54 21.68 1.42
N VAL A 212 -2.41 20.41 1.01
CA VAL A 212 -1.25 19.91 0.25
C VAL A 212 -1.69 19.42 -1.13
N TYR A 213 -0.76 19.40 -2.07
CA TYR A 213 -0.92 18.71 -3.34
C TYR A 213 -0.39 17.28 -3.20
N ILE A 214 -1.12 16.28 -3.70
CA ILE A 214 -0.69 14.89 -3.67
C ILE A 214 -0.52 14.39 -5.10
N VAL A 215 0.66 13.83 -5.38
CA VAL A 215 0.99 13.07 -6.59
C VAL A 215 1.07 11.61 -6.17
N ALA A 216 0.15 10.81 -6.67
CA ALA A 216 0.09 9.37 -6.45
C ALA A 216 -0.32 8.70 -7.76
N SER A 217 0.15 7.47 -7.97
CA SER A 217 -0.10 6.74 -9.22
C SER A 217 -0.77 5.40 -8.97
N ASN A 218 -1.43 4.89 -10.00
CA ASN A 218 -2.11 3.61 -9.99
C ASN A 218 -2.22 3.07 -11.42
N THR A 219 -1.97 1.78 -11.59
CA THR A 219 -2.24 1.04 -12.83
C THR A 219 -3.74 0.83 -12.99
N GLN A 220 -4.38 1.75 -13.69
CA GLN A 220 -5.82 1.73 -13.97
C GLN A 220 -6.13 2.20 -15.39
N ALA A 221 -7.21 1.66 -15.98
CA ALA A 221 -7.68 2.10 -17.28
C ALA A 221 -8.26 3.53 -17.22
N PRO A 222 -8.23 4.29 -18.34
CA PRO A 222 -9.04 5.49 -18.47
C PRO A 222 -10.51 5.21 -18.16
N PHE A 223 -11.16 6.12 -17.45
CA PHE A 223 -12.52 5.91 -16.98
C PHE A 223 -13.35 7.20 -17.05
N THR A 224 -14.66 7.02 -17.03
CA THR A 224 -15.64 8.11 -16.99
C THR A 224 -16.73 7.76 -15.99
N LEU A 225 -17.29 8.76 -15.31
CA LEU A 225 -18.49 8.57 -14.49
C LEU A 225 -19.65 8.09 -15.38
N THR A 226 -20.43 7.13 -14.91
CA THR A 226 -21.62 6.65 -15.60
C THR A 226 -22.81 6.53 -14.67
N ARG A 227 -24.00 6.88 -15.16
CA ARG A 227 -25.28 6.67 -14.48
C ARG A 227 -26.11 5.57 -15.14
N HIS A 228 -25.56 4.88 -16.14
CA HIS A 228 -26.27 3.82 -16.84
C HIS A 228 -26.51 2.64 -15.90
N ARG A 229 -27.79 2.36 -15.60
CA ARG A 229 -28.19 1.39 -14.55
C ARG A 229 -27.53 0.02 -14.69
N ALA A 230 -27.44 -0.53 -15.88
CA ALA A 230 -26.81 -1.84 -16.06
C ALA A 230 -25.29 -1.81 -15.84
N ALA A 231 -24.63 -0.70 -16.18
CA ALA A 231 -23.20 -0.54 -15.96
C ALA A 231 -22.92 -0.34 -14.47
N VAL A 232 -23.68 0.53 -13.80
CA VAL A 232 -23.61 0.73 -12.35
C VAL A 232 -23.85 -0.59 -11.63
N ALA A 233 -24.91 -1.31 -11.98
CA ALA A 233 -25.18 -2.62 -11.39
C ALA A 233 -23.97 -3.55 -11.58
N ALA A 234 -23.45 -3.70 -12.79
CA ALA A 234 -22.36 -4.64 -13.07
C ALA A 234 -21.00 -4.27 -12.45
N LEU A 235 -20.66 -2.98 -12.42
CA LEU A 235 -19.31 -2.49 -12.12
C LEU A 235 -19.14 -2.01 -10.68
N SER A 236 -20.20 -1.42 -10.09
CA SER A 236 -20.11 -0.82 -8.75
C SER A 236 -19.67 -1.82 -7.69
N ASP A 237 -18.77 -1.38 -6.82
CA ASP A 237 -18.39 -2.08 -5.60
C ASP A 237 -19.12 -1.47 -4.39
N LEU A 238 -20.40 -1.81 -4.25
CA LEU A 238 -21.25 -1.30 -3.17
C LEU A 238 -20.77 -1.70 -1.77
N ALA A 239 -19.89 -2.70 -1.69
CA ALA A 239 -19.31 -3.18 -0.45
C ALA A 239 -17.99 -2.48 -0.09
N ALA A 240 -17.50 -1.53 -0.90
CA ALA A 240 -16.41 -0.62 -0.55
C ALA A 240 -16.99 0.55 0.28
N PRO A 241 -16.94 0.50 1.63
CA PRO A 241 -17.60 1.48 2.47
C PRO A 241 -16.80 2.79 2.44
N GLY A 242 -17.47 3.95 2.34
CA GLY A 242 -16.83 5.27 2.44
C GLY A 242 -16.92 6.14 1.19
N ALA A 243 -17.48 5.67 0.09
CA ALA A 243 -17.81 6.53 -1.03
C ALA A 243 -19.25 7.04 -0.87
N THR A 244 -19.42 8.29 -0.44
CA THR A 244 -20.59 9.07 -0.86
C THR A 244 -20.69 8.94 -2.38
N ALA A 245 -21.89 8.67 -2.87
CA ALA A 245 -22.13 8.60 -4.31
C ALA A 245 -21.66 9.92 -4.96
N VAL A 246 -20.71 9.83 -5.89
CA VAL A 246 -20.36 10.92 -6.80
C VAL A 246 -21.41 10.98 -7.90
#